data_AF-A0A1X4XUH6-F1
#
_entry.id   AF-A0A1X4XUH6-F1
#
_cell.length_a   1.000
_cell.length_b   1.000
_cell.length_c   1.000
_cell.angle_alpha   90.00
_cell.angle_beta   90.00
_cell.angle_gamma   90.00
#
_symmetry.space_group_name_H-M   'P 1'
#
loop_
_entity.id
_entity.type
_entity.pdbx_description
1 polymer ?
#
loop_
_entity_poly.entity_id
_entity_poly.type
_entity_poly.pdbx_seq_one_letter_code
_entity_poly.pdbx_strand_id
1 'polypeptide(L)'
;MAGVGEKLNEFYDAGIDILNVCNSTKDLKAYKLSTLKKLKEAFNQLKPDIVHTMNFSADYFSKLALINSKTPIVTHIHDTKIEEHLHRRALNRFLSFRTSLYISVSKAVYNMVEKIQNMFKKKHIVLYNATNLYNFQWIKRVYPKNHFNIVSTARLMSQKNLDSLVRAFAKIHKEFKNTTFAIARRWQRKIQFRKSC
;
A
#
# COMPACT_ATOMS: atom_id res chain seq x y z
N MET A 1 7.37 -3.95 0.24
CA MET A 1 7.15 -3.46 1.61
C MET A 1 7.38 -1.95 1.58
N ALA A 2 6.67 -1.15 2.36
CA ALA A 2 7.05 0.27 2.48
C ALA A 2 8.29 0.38 3.38
N GLY A 3 9.22 1.29 3.07
CA GLY A 3 10.37 1.60 3.93
C GLY A 3 11.56 0.63 3.86
N VAL A 4 11.72 -0.15 2.79
CA VAL A 4 12.90 -1.04 2.57
C VAL A 4 13.98 -0.44 1.66
N GLY A 5 13.81 0.81 1.20
CA GLY A 5 14.80 1.51 0.39
C GLY A 5 14.82 1.17 -1.11
N GLU A 6 14.06 0.18 -1.57
CA GLU A 6 14.05 -0.25 -2.99
C GLU A 6 13.65 0.86 -4.00
N LYS A 7 12.97 1.92 -3.53
CA LYS A 7 12.49 3.03 -4.35
C LYS A 7 13.28 4.33 -4.17
N LEU A 8 14.42 4.31 -3.45
CA LEU A 8 15.18 5.55 -3.16
C LEU A 8 15.57 6.28 -4.45
N ASN A 9 16.10 5.58 -5.44
CA ASN A 9 16.47 6.20 -6.72
C ASN A 9 15.24 6.79 -7.43
N GLU A 10 14.10 6.08 -7.45
CA GLU A 10 12.86 6.59 -8.06
C GLU A 10 12.40 7.91 -7.40
N PHE A 11 12.66 8.12 -6.11
CA PHE A 11 12.33 9.36 -5.42
C PHE A 11 13.33 10.48 -5.74
N TYR A 12 14.63 10.19 -5.74
CA TYR A 12 15.65 11.17 -6.12
C TYR A 12 15.50 11.62 -7.58
N ASP A 13 15.24 10.69 -8.50
CA ASP A 13 14.98 10.99 -9.93
C ASP A 13 13.74 11.87 -10.11
N ALA A 14 12.78 11.79 -9.19
CA ALA A 14 11.58 12.64 -9.17
C ALA A 14 11.80 13.99 -8.47
N GLY A 15 13.02 14.31 -8.03
CA GLY A 15 13.33 15.53 -7.28
C GLY A 15 12.73 15.56 -5.88
N ILE A 16 12.51 14.39 -5.27
CA ILE A 16 11.94 14.27 -3.93
C ILE A 16 13.08 14.02 -2.94
N ASP A 17 13.25 14.96 -2.01
CA ASP A 17 14.18 14.81 -0.90
C ASP A 17 13.75 13.70 0.06
N ILE A 18 14.72 12.90 0.49
CA ILE A 18 14.46 11.73 1.34
C ILE A 18 15.22 11.88 2.65
N LEU A 19 14.46 11.89 3.75
CA LEU A 19 15.01 11.80 5.10
C LEU A 19 14.68 10.44 5.70
N ASN A 20 15.70 9.67 6.07
CA ASN A 20 15.49 8.41 6.78
C ASN A 20 15.48 8.63 8.30
N VAL A 21 14.33 8.39 8.92
CA VAL A 21 14.12 8.58 10.37
C VAL A 21 14.43 7.31 11.19
N CYS A 22 14.54 6.15 10.53
CA CYS A 22 14.76 4.86 11.17
C CYS A 22 16.15 4.27 10.82
N ASN A 23 16.79 3.62 11.80
CA ASN A 23 18.07 2.93 11.57
C ASN A 23 17.86 1.56 10.92
N SER A 24 16.70 0.94 11.15
CA SER A 24 16.35 -0.37 10.58
C SER A 24 14.85 -0.53 10.35
N THR A 25 14.49 -1.49 9.48
CA THR A 25 13.09 -1.87 9.23
C THR A 25 12.43 -2.53 10.44
N LYS A 26 13.22 -3.06 11.39
CA LYS A 26 12.72 -3.61 12.66
C LYS A 26 12.19 -2.50 13.58
N ASP A 27 12.76 -1.30 13.51
CA ASP A 27 12.35 -0.15 14.32
C ASP A 27 10.94 0.35 13.96
N LEU A 28 10.53 0.17 12.70
CA LEU A 28 9.17 0.49 12.23
C LEU A 28 8.09 -0.41 12.85
N LYS A 29 8.44 -1.64 13.25
CA LYS A 29 7.49 -2.62 13.83
C LYS A 29 7.37 -2.50 15.36
N ALA A 30 8.41 -2.03 16.02
CA ALA A 30 8.53 -2.06 17.47
C ALA A 30 7.95 -0.82 18.17
N TYR A 31 7.32 0.12 17.45
CA TYR A 31 6.75 1.36 17.99
C TYR A 31 7.70 2.07 18.99
N LYS A 32 8.98 2.18 18.62
CA LYS A 32 10.03 2.68 19.53
C LYS A 32 9.89 4.18 19.78
N LEU A 33 10.10 4.59 21.04
CA LEU A 33 10.18 6.01 21.44
C LEU A 33 11.33 6.75 20.73
N SER A 34 12.40 6.04 20.36
CA SER A 34 13.51 6.61 19.58
C SER A 34 13.05 7.10 18.19
N THR A 35 12.14 6.39 17.53
CA THR A 35 11.54 6.81 16.26
C THR A 35 10.71 8.08 16.45
N LEU A 36 9.94 8.17 17.53
CA LEU A 36 9.16 9.36 17.86
C LEU A 36 10.06 10.58 18.09
N LYS A 37 11.17 10.41 18.84
CA LYS A 37 12.13 11.49 19.10
C LYS A 37 12.75 12.03 17.82
N LYS A 38 13.27 11.14 16.96
CA LYS A 38 13.86 11.51 15.68
C LYS A 38 12.87 12.17 14.73
N LEU A 39 11.62 11.68 14.69
CA LEU A 39 10.57 12.29 13.87
C LEU A 39 10.24 13.70 14.36
N LYS A 40 10.19 13.91 15.68
CA LYS A 40 9.97 15.23 16.29
C LYS A 40 11.12 16.20 15.99
N GLU A 41 12.37 15.73 16.06
CA GLU A 41 13.55 16.51 15.66
C GLU A 41 13.48 16.90 14.18
N ALA A 42 13.12 15.96 13.31
CA ALA A 42 12.93 16.23 11.88
C ALA A 42 11.84 17.27 11.62
N PHE A 43 10.68 17.17 12.27
CA PHE A 43 9.63 18.18 12.13
C PHE A 43 10.00 19.55 12.68
N ASN A 44 10.80 19.62 13.74
CA ASN A 44 11.28 20.89 14.29
C ASN A 44 12.28 21.59 13.34
N GLN A 45 13.09 20.81 12.62
CA GLN A 45 14.06 21.33 11.64
C GLN A 45 13.36 21.73 10.33
N LEU A 46 12.53 20.84 9.79
CA LEU A 46 11.87 21.04 8.50
C LEU A 46 10.70 22.04 8.58
N LYS A 47 10.06 22.16 9.75
CA LYS A 47 8.86 22.99 9.98
C LYS A 47 7.81 22.84 8.87
N PRO A 48 7.30 21.62 8.62
CA PRO A 48 6.40 21.39 7.49
C PRO A 48 5.09 22.16 7.64
N ASP A 49 4.62 22.73 6.52
CA ASP A 49 3.30 23.35 6.43
C ASP A 49 2.18 22.30 6.46
N ILE A 50 2.43 21.11 5.90
CA ILE A 50 1.49 19.99 5.84
C ILE A 50 2.25 18.68 6.04
N VAL A 51 1.68 17.76 6.80
CA VAL A 51 2.20 16.38 6.89
C VAL A 51 1.22 15.41 6.27
N HIS A 52 1.69 14.64 5.28
CA HIS A 52 0.89 13.63 4.58
C HIS A 52 1.41 12.23 4.91
N THR A 53 0.56 11.40 5.49
CA THR A 53 0.91 10.04 5.95
C THR A 53 0.19 8.98 5.11
N MET A 54 0.90 7.91 4.71
CA MET A 54 0.34 6.85 3.83
C MET A 54 0.28 5.46 4.49
N ASN A 55 0.97 5.27 5.62
CA ASN A 55 1.06 3.99 6.32
C ASN A 55 0.64 4.18 7.78
N PHE A 56 0.09 3.13 8.39
CA PHE A 56 -0.39 3.18 9.77
C PHE A 56 0.67 3.65 10.78
N SER A 57 1.88 3.09 10.73
CA SER A 57 2.95 3.48 11.66
C SER A 57 3.38 4.93 11.49
N ALA A 58 3.54 5.38 10.24
CA ALA A 58 3.87 6.77 9.92
C ALA A 58 2.79 7.73 10.41
N ASP A 59 1.52 7.37 10.22
CA ASP A 59 0.36 8.13 10.69
C ASP A 59 0.33 8.26 12.21
N TYR A 60 0.45 7.13 12.90
CA TYR A 60 0.49 7.05 14.36
C TYR A 60 1.62 7.91 14.95
N PHE A 61 2.84 7.74 14.46
CA PHE A 61 3.98 8.52 14.97
C PHE A 61 3.90 10.00 14.63
N SER A 62 3.40 10.36 13.45
CA SER A 62 3.27 11.77 13.05
C SER A 62 2.27 12.49 13.94
N LYS A 63 1.12 11.86 14.24
CA LYS A 63 0.11 12.42 15.14
C LYS A 63 0.65 12.63 16.56
N LEU A 64 1.42 11.67 17.08
CA LEU A 64 2.07 11.82 18.39
C LEU A 64 3.14 12.91 18.38
N ALA A 65 4.00 12.95 17.36
CA ALA A 65 5.08 13.93 17.25
C ALA A 65 4.55 15.36 17.16
N LEU A 66 3.40 15.55 16.51
CA LEU A 66 2.77 16.85 16.24
C LEU A 66 1.58 17.16 17.14
N ILE A 67 1.42 16.44 18.26
CA ILE A 67 0.23 16.57 19.12
C ILE A 67 -0.02 18.02 19.59
N ASN A 68 1.05 18.77 19.85
CA ASN A 68 1.01 20.18 20.26
C ASN A 68 1.31 21.17 19.12
N SER A 69 1.42 20.69 17.88
CA SER A 69 1.65 21.54 16.71
C SER A 69 0.32 21.94 16.05
N LYS A 70 0.31 23.07 15.33
CA LYS A 70 -0.81 23.49 14.46
C LYS A 70 -0.72 22.91 13.04
N THR A 71 0.37 22.25 12.67
CA THR A 71 0.59 21.71 11.31
C THR A 71 -0.53 20.73 10.90
N PRO A 72 -1.32 20.97 9.85
CA PRO A 72 -2.35 20.02 9.41
C PRO A 72 -1.76 18.66 9.02
N ILE A 73 -2.50 17.59 9.36
CA ILE A 73 -2.13 16.21 9.01
C ILE A 73 -3.18 15.62 8.06
N VAL A 74 -2.71 15.13 6.91
CA VAL A 74 -3.51 14.42 5.92
C VAL A 74 -3.17 12.93 6.00
N THR A 75 -4.16 12.11 6.35
CA THR A 75 -3.99 10.65 6.45
C THR A 75 -4.58 9.97 5.21
N HIS A 76 -3.72 9.36 4.40
CA HIS A 76 -4.09 8.66 3.18
C HIS A 76 -3.98 7.14 3.36
N ILE A 77 -5.11 6.45 3.20
CA ILE A 77 -5.25 5.04 3.57
C ILE A 77 -5.49 4.21 2.31
N HIS A 78 -4.58 3.25 2.08
CA HIS A 78 -4.52 2.45 0.86
C HIS A 78 -5.04 1.01 1.03
N ASP A 79 -5.29 0.57 2.26
CA ASP A 79 -5.72 -0.78 2.54
C ASP A 79 -6.83 -0.86 3.60
N THR A 80 -7.44 -2.03 3.69
CA THR A 80 -8.44 -2.37 4.69
C THR A 80 -7.84 -3.13 5.87
N LYS A 81 -6.50 -3.13 6.02
CA LYS A 81 -5.85 -3.86 7.11
C LYS A 81 -6.13 -3.15 8.42
N ILE A 82 -6.53 -3.93 9.40
CA ILE A 82 -6.80 -3.45 10.74
C ILE A 82 -5.59 -3.83 11.59
N GLU A 83 -5.05 -2.87 12.32
CA GLU A 83 -4.01 -3.11 13.32
C GLU A 83 -4.50 -4.18 14.33
N GLU A 84 -3.67 -5.17 14.64
CA GLU A 84 -4.09 -6.34 15.42
C GLU A 84 -4.19 -6.00 16.91
N HIS A 85 -3.32 -5.10 17.38
CA HIS A 85 -3.26 -4.73 18.79
C HIS A 85 -4.36 -3.71 19.16
N LEU A 86 -5.31 -4.14 20.00
CA LEU A 86 -6.46 -3.34 20.42
C LEU A 86 -6.07 -1.98 21.04
N HIS A 87 -5.04 -1.94 21.89
CA HIS A 87 -4.58 -0.70 22.51
C HIS A 87 -4.07 0.30 21.47
N ARG A 88 -3.37 -0.16 20.42
CA ARG A 88 -2.89 0.70 19.32
C ARG A 88 -4.04 1.21 18.46
N ARG A 89 -5.05 0.37 18.21
CA ARG A 89 -6.27 0.79 17.51
C ARG A 89 -7.01 1.87 18.28
N ALA A 90 -7.21 1.66 19.59
CA ALA A 90 -7.90 2.61 20.45
C ALA A 90 -7.16 3.95 20.49
N LEU A 91 -5.84 3.93 20.66
CA LEU A 91 -5.03 5.14 20.67
C LEU A 91 -5.00 5.83 19.30
N ASN A 92 -4.83 5.11 18.19
CA ASN A 92 -4.88 5.71 16.86
C ASN A 92 -6.26 6.32 16.54
N ARG A 93 -7.33 5.65 16.99
CA ARG A 93 -8.70 6.14 16.89
C ARG A 93 -8.87 7.43 17.70
N PHE A 94 -8.34 7.49 18.92
CA PHE A 94 -8.33 8.72 19.71
C PHE A 94 -7.54 9.83 19.00
N LEU A 95 -6.33 9.54 18.50
CA LEU A 95 -5.49 10.48 17.75
C LEU A 95 -6.10 10.99 16.43
N SER A 96 -7.28 10.49 16.01
CA SER A 96 -7.99 11.04 14.86
C SER A 96 -8.41 12.51 15.05
N PHE A 97 -8.46 13.03 16.29
CA PHE A 97 -8.66 14.47 16.51
C PHE A 97 -7.58 15.32 15.84
N ARG A 98 -6.37 14.77 15.65
CA ARG A 98 -5.23 15.47 15.07
C ARG A 98 -5.17 15.42 13.54
N THR A 99 -5.94 14.51 12.93
CA THR A 99 -6.14 14.46 11.48
C THR A 99 -6.96 15.67 11.03
N SER A 100 -6.52 16.33 9.97
CA SER A 100 -7.26 17.40 9.30
C SER A 100 -8.12 16.86 8.16
N LEU A 101 -7.60 15.86 7.43
CA LEU A 101 -8.28 15.23 6.29
C LEU A 101 -7.91 13.75 6.20
N TYR A 102 -8.92 12.90 6.02
CA TYR A 102 -8.75 11.52 5.58
C TYR A 102 -8.93 11.39 4.07
N ILE A 103 -8.07 10.60 3.43
CA ILE A 103 -8.16 10.24 2.01
C ILE A 103 -8.19 8.72 1.93
N SER A 104 -9.26 8.15 1.36
CA SER A 104 -9.38 6.70 1.16
C SER A 104 -9.33 6.35 -0.32
N VAL A 105 -8.58 5.31 -0.68
CA VAL A 105 -8.43 4.91 -2.09
C VAL A 105 -9.64 4.21 -2.71
N SER A 106 -10.65 3.91 -1.91
CA SER A 106 -11.89 3.27 -2.35
C SER A 106 -12.99 3.48 -1.32
N LYS A 107 -14.26 3.25 -1.74
CA LYS A 107 -15.41 3.24 -0.83
C LYS A 107 -15.28 2.18 0.28
N ALA A 108 -14.64 1.04 -0.01
CA ALA A 108 -14.43 -0.01 0.99
C ALA A 108 -13.49 0.45 2.12
N VAL A 109 -12.40 1.12 1.76
CA VAL A 109 -11.47 1.72 2.74
C VAL A 109 -12.17 2.86 3.48
N TYR A 110 -12.91 3.71 2.78
CA TYR A 110 -13.68 4.80 3.38
C TYR A 110 -14.61 4.30 4.50
N ASN A 111 -15.43 3.28 4.20
CA ASN A 111 -16.37 2.71 5.16
C ASN A 111 -15.65 2.09 6.37
N MET A 112 -14.50 1.45 6.16
CA MET A 112 -13.67 0.89 7.23
C MET A 112 -13.13 2.01 8.14
N VAL A 113 -12.60 3.08 7.56
CA VAL A 113 -12.00 4.21 8.27
C VAL A 113 -13.06 4.98 9.08
N GLU A 114 -14.24 5.23 8.50
CA GLU A 114 -15.37 5.84 9.20
C GLU A 114 -15.78 5.01 10.42
N LYS A 115 -15.86 3.69 10.26
CA LYS A 115 -16.30 2.78 11.33
C LYS A 115 -15.26 2.63 12.45
N ILE A 116 -13.98 2.60 12.11
CA ILE A 116 -12.92 2.11 13.03
C ILE A 116 -11.97 3.21 13.49
N GLN A 117 -11.68 4.22 12.65
CA GLN A 117 -10.61 5.19 12.91
C GLN A 117 -11.12 6.62 13.12
N ASN A 118 -12.09 7.09 12.34
CA ASN A 118 -12.52 8.50 12.31
C ASN A 118 -13.48 8.86 13.46
N MET A 119 -13.01 8.74 14.70
CA MET A 119 -13.81 9.03 15.90
C MET A 119 -14.29 10.47 15.99
N PHE A 120 -13.46 11.42 15.55
CA PHE A 120 -13.75 12.86 15.62
C PHE A 120 -14.42 13.41 14.35
N LYS A 121 -14.96 12.54 13.48
CA LYS A 121 -15.71 12.92 12.26
C LYS A 121 -15.00 13.98 11.41
N LYS A 122 -13.69 13.82 11.24
CA LYS A 122 -12.87 14.68 10.39
C LYS A 122 -13.31 14.57 8.95
N LYS A 123 -13.03 15.61 8.16
CA LYS A 123 -13.29 15.59 6.72
C LYS A 123 -12.66 14.34 6.11
N HIS A 124 -13.40 13.65 5.27
CA HIS A 124 -12.98 12.40 4.67
C HIS A 124 -13.46 12.35 3.22
N ILE A 125 -12.56 12.05 2.30
CA ILE A 125 -12.84 11.96 0.87
C ILE A 125 -12.35 10.63 0.30
N VAL A 126 -12.95 10.22 -0.82
CA VAL A 126 -12.46 9.09 -1.62
C VAL A 126 -11.64 9.63 -2.79
N LEU A 127 -10.40 9.19 -2.92
CA LEU A 127 -9.51 9.51 -4.03
C LEU A 127 -8.95 8.21 -4.60
N TYR A 128 -9.49 7.77 -5.73
CA TYR A 128 -9.02 6.55 -6.38
C TYR A 128 -7.57 6.70 -6.86
N ASN A 129 -6.83 5.59 -6.85
CA ASN A 129 -5.44 5.58 -7.32
C ASN A 129 -5.35 6.04 -8.78
N ALA A 130 -4.55 7.08 -9.03
CA ALA A 130 -4.24 7.51 -10.38
C ALA A 130 -3.38 6.45 -11.08
N THR A 131 -3.65 6.23 -12.36
CA THR A 131 -2.86 5.32 -13.20
C THR A 131 -2.46 6.05 -14.46
N ASN A 132 -1.17 6.01 -14.81
CA ASN A 132 -0.70 6.59 -16.06
C ASN A 132 -1.18 5.75 -17.25
N LEU A 133 -2.14 6.28 -18.02
CA LEU A 133 -2.73 5.61 -19.18
C LEU A 133 -1.73 5.41 -20.32
N TYR A 134 -0.65 6.20 -20.40
CA TYR A 134 0.43 6.00 -21.36
C TYR A 134 1.14 4.65 -21.17
N ASN A 135 1.05 4.03 -20.00
CA ASN A 135 1.59 2.69 -19.76
C ASN A 135 0.70 1.57 -20.35
N PHE A 136 -0.51 1.89 -20.82
CA PHE A 136 -1.52 0.96 -21.32
C PHE A 136 -1.70 1.09 -22.84
N GLN A 137 -0.59 1.22 -23.56
CA GLN A 137 -0.63 1.23 -25.02
C GLN A 137 -1.05 -0.15 -25.54
N TRP A 138 -1.93 -0.12 -26.54
CA TRP A 138 -2.30 -1.33 -27.26
C TRP A 138 -1.11 -1.85 -28.06
N ILE A 139 -0.53 -2.96 -27.60
CA ILE A 139 0.50 -3.68 -28.34
C ILE A 139 -0.19 -4.84 -29.06
N LYS A 140 -0.21 -4.80 -30.40
CA LYS A 140 -0.71 -5.91 -31.21
C LYS A 140 0.15 -7.14 -30.91
N ARG A 141 -0.42 -8.11 -30.20
CA ARG A 141 0.21 -9.41 -29.95
C ARG A 141 -0.46 -10.44 -30.82
N VAL A 142 0.35 -11.21 -31.55
CA VAL A 142 -0.13 -12.36 -32.30
C VAL A 142 -0.21 -13.52 -31.32
N TYR A 143 -1.42 -14.00 -31.06
CA TYR A 143 -1.66 -15.22 -30.31
C TYR A 143 -2.10 -16.32 -31.28
N PRO A 144 -1.81 -17.61 -30.99
CA PRO A 144 -2.32 -18.71 -31.80
C PRO A 144 -3.85 -18.63 -31.90
N LYS A 145 -4.40 -18.91 -33.09
CA LYS A 145 -5.85 -19.05 -33.25
C LYS A 145 -6.35 -20.16 -32.32
N ASN A 146 -7.51 -19.95 -31.70
CA ASN A 146 -8.15 -20.89 -30.76
C ASN A 146 -7.38 -21.15 -29.47
N HIS A 147 -6.56 -20.20 -29.00
CA HIS A 147 -5.82 -20.29 -27.74
C HIS A 147 -6.25 -19.20 -26.76
N PHE A 148 -6.65 -19.58 -25.54
CA PHE A 148 -7.13 -18.66 -24.52
C PHE A 148 -6.09 -18.45 -23.41
N ASN A 149 -5.66 -17.21 -23.21
CA ASN A 149 -4.64 -16.85 -22.23
C ASN A 149 -5.26 -16.17 -21.01
N ILE A 150 -5.09 -16.77 -19.84
CA ILE A 150 -5.42 -16.17 -18.56
C ILE A 150 -4.14 -15.59 -17.96
N VAL A 151 -4.15 -14.31 -17.63
CA VAL A 151 -2.98 -13.63 -17.05
C VAL A 151 -3.36 -13.02 -15.70
N SER A 152 -2.57 -13.31 -14.67
CA SER A 152 -2.65 -12.66 -13.37
C SER A 152 -1.41 -11.80 -13.13
N THR A 153 -1.59 -10.55 -12.71
CA THR A 153 -0.51 -9.65 -12.30
C THR A 153 -0.34 -9.59 -10.78
N ALA A 154 -1.06 -10.46 -10.06
CA ALA A 154 -1.03 -10.46 -8.60
C ALA A 154 0.30 -10.99 -8.05
N ARG A 155 0.75 -10.40 -6.93
CA ARG A 155 1.87 -10.94 -6.15
C ARG A 155 1.47 -12.29 -5.55
N LEU A 156 2.45 -13.19 -5.42
CA LEU A 156 2.32 -14.47 -4.70
C LEU A 156 2.19 -14.21 -3.19
N MET A 157 0.98 -13.86 -2.77
CA MET A 157 0.62 -13.64 -1.38
C MET A 157 -0.72 -14.29 -1.12
N SER A 158 -0.91 -14.85 0.07
CA SER A 158 -2.19 -15.43 0.51
C SER A 158 -3.37 -14.46 0.32
N GLN A 159 -3.15 -13.17 0.61
CA GLN A 159 -4.15 -12.10 0.44
C GLN A 159 -4.64 -11.95 -1.01
N LYS A 160 -3.94 -12.51 -2.01
CA LYS A 160 -4.33 -12.47 -3.42
C LYS A 160 -5.01 -13.75 -3.90
N ASN A 161 -5.17 -14.75 -3.03
CA ASN A 161 -5.91 -16.00 -3.27
C ASN A 161 -5.55 -16.66 -4.61
N LEU A 162 -4.27 -16.62 -4.97
CA LEU A 162 -3.80 -17.09 -6.28
C LEU A 162 -3.91 -18.61 -6.40
N ASP A 163 -3.89 -19.30 -5.27
CA ASP A 163 -4.15 -20.73 -5.15
C ASP A 163 -5.57 -21.10 -5.64
N SER A 164 -6.59 -20.29 -5.31
CA SER A 164 -7.93 -20.50 -5.86
C SER A 164 -7.99 -20.27 -7.37
N LEU A 165 -7.25 -19.28 -7.88
CA LEU A 165 -7.16 -19.04 -9.32
C LEU A 165 -6.46 -20.20 -10.06
N VAL A 166 -5.40 -20.77 -9.48
CA VAL A 166 -4.72 -21.95 -10.02
C VAL A 166 -5.66 -23.17 -10.02
N ARG A 167 -6.39 -23.41 -8.93
CA ARG A 167 -7.38 -24.50 -8.87
C ARG A 167 -8.51 -24.34 -9.88
N ALA A 168 -9.00 -23.12 -10.07
CA ALA A 168 -10.00 -22.81 -11.09
C ALA A 168 -9.44 -23.06 -12.49
N PHE A 169 -8.23 -22.59 -12.77
CA PHE A 169 -7.56 -22.85 -14.05
C PHE A 169 -7.37 -24.33 -14.32
N ALA A 170 -7.00 -25.13 -13.31
CA ALA A 170 -6.84 -26.57 -13.47
C ALA A 170 -8.14 -27.27 -13.91
N LYS A 171 -9.31 -26.77 -13.50
CA LYS A 171 -10.61 -27.27 -13.98
C LYS A 171 -10.84 -26.88 -15.44
N ILE A 172 -10.66 -25.60 -15.77
CA ILE A 172 -10.81 -25.08 -17.15
C ILE A 172 -9.90 -25.82 -18.13
N HIS A 173 -8.64 -26.05 -17.76
CA HIS A 173 -7.66 -26.71 -18.62
C HIS A 173 -7.93 -28.22 -18.82
N LYS A 174 -8.76 -28.84 -17.97
CA LYS A 174 -9.21 -30.22 -18.22
C LYS A 174 -10.15 -30.27 -19.42
N GLU A 175 -11.08 -29.33 -19.51
CA GLU A 175 -12.10 -29.23 -20.56
C GLU A 175 -11.56 -28.55 -21.82
N PHE A 176 -10.72 -27.51 -21.68
CA PHE A 176 -10.18 -26.72 -22.77
C PHE A 176 -8.66 -26.78 -22.78
N LYS A 177 -8.09 -27.72 -23.55
CA LYS A 177 -6.63 -27.94 -23.62
C LYS A 177 -5.85 -26.77 -24.21
N ASN A 178 -6.46 -25.99 -25.09
CA ASN A 178 -5.85 -24.81 -25.70
C ASN A 178 -5.95 -23.58 -24.80
N THR A 179 -5.53 -23.72 -23.55
CA THR A 179 -5.54 -22.66 -22.54
C THR A 179 -4.17 -22.53 -21.87
N THR A 180 -3.79 -21.32 -21.50
CA THR A 180 -2.55 -21.07 -20.74
C THR A 180 -2.81 -20.11 -19.60
N PHE A 181 -2.18 -20.36 -18.46
CA PHE A 181 -2.18 -19.46 -17.31
C PHE A 181 -0.79 -18.89 -17.07
N ALA A 182 -0.67 -17.57 -17.10
CA ALA A 182 0.56 -16.85 -16.83
C ALA A 182 0.41 -15.96 -15.60
N ILE A 183 1.40 -16.01 -14.71
CA ILE A 183 1.50 -15.08 -13.58
C ILE A 183 2.62 -14.09 -13.91
N ALA A 184 2.24 -12.86 -14.27
CA ALA A 184 3.16 -11.79 -14.62
C ALA A 184 3.66 -11.09 -13.35
N ARG A 185 4.96 -11.26 -13.05
CA ARG A 185 5.68 -10.51 -12.02
C ARG A 185 6.67 -9.55 -12.69
N ARG A 186 6.99 -8.41 -12.06
CA ARG A 186 8.21 -7.66 -12.39
C ARG A 186 9.39 -8.61 -12.14
N TRP A 187 10.11 -8.97 -13.21
CA TRP A 187 11.12 -10.03 -13.27
C TRP A 187 12.13 -9.95 -12.12
N GLN A 188 12.33 -11.03 -11.38
CA GLN A 188 13.63 -11.71 -11.43
C GLN A 188 13.59 -13.19 -11.89
N ARG A 189 12.44 -13.81 -12.18
CA ARG A 189 12.38 -15.14 -12.84
C ARG A 189 10.96 -15.45 -13.35
N LYS A 190 10.80 -15.73 -14.65
CA LYS A 190 9.59 -16.36 -15.21
C LYS A 190 9.54 -17.81 -14.75
N ILE A 191 8.47 -18.22 -14.08
CA ILE A 191 8.13 -19.63 -13.93
C ILE A 191 7.05 -19.92 -14.97
N GLN A 192 7.41 -20.65 -16.01
CA GLN A 192 6.47 -21.16 -17.00
C GLN A 192 6.21 -22.63 -16.66
N PHE A 193 5.00 -22.93 -16.20
CA PHE A 193 4.58 -24.32 -16.02
C PHE A 193 4.27 -24.91 -17.40
N ARG A 194 5.26 -25.61 -17.98
CA ARG A 194 5.01 -26.64 -18.99
C ARG A 194 4.95 -27.97 -18.24
N LYS A 195 3.83 -28.68 -18.33
CA LYS A 195 3.83 -30.10 -17.97
C LYS A 195 4.62 -30.84 -19.04
N SER A 196 5.69 -31.53 -18.62
CA SER A 196 6.28 -32.62 -19.37
C SER A 196 5.23 -33.74 -19.51
N CYS A 197 5.17 -34.34 -20.70
CA CYS A 197 4.31 -35.46 -21.04
C CYS A 197 4.48 -36.63 -20.07
#